data_AF-A0A3S0MD36-F1
#
_entry.id   AF-A0A3S0MD36-F1
#
_cell.length_a   1.000
_cell.length_b   1.000
_cell.length_c   1.000
_cell.angle_alpha   90.00
_cell.angle_beta   90.00
_cell.angle_gamma   90.00
#
_symmetry.space_group_name_H-M   'P 1'
#
loop_
_entity.id
_entity.type
_entity.pdbx_description
1 polymer ?
#
loop_
_entity_poly.entity_id
_entity_poly.type
_entity_poly.pdbx_seq_one_letter_code
_entity_poly.pdbx_strand_id
1 'polypeptide(L)'
;MKKIVINLVSVFVLLLMVNCQEDNLGFGALDTPSSLQVTAELVGKTAALPNGNGSGKVKFTSTAENAISYKYIFSDGTSQNSPSGILENTFATPGTNTYTVTVIASGAGGIATNVTLEVTVFSNFKDEQAVQFLTGGASRKWYWAQSEDGHLGVGPNVAWSDPTFGTKNYYPDFYSAKANEKSATCLYKSVMTFSIVGGNLKLELDNKGQTYYNGAFKGGGEDACYDLNTSGLKTVTLSKSDSFVTKNPNSATQTRGTTMNFADGGFMGYFVGSSSYEILSITDNRMVVRVIQSGNPFLAWYHTFTTAAPAAVVTPTPTTDYTVLKFADEFNVAGAPDPTKWGYDLGAGGWGNGEAQTYTNGADNVIVQNGNLKITAKKSGTGYTSARLKTEDKYEFTYGKIEVRAKLPVGGGTWPAIWSLGQDYKTNTWPKCGEIDFMEHKGNDPNVIHGTLHYPGNFGANPNTAKTTIANAATEFHIYKTIWSPISIQFYVDDKLFHTFANSSSVPFNSDFFMILNVAMGGSFGGAIDPAFTQSSMEIDYVRIYQ
;
A
#
# COMPACT_ATOMS: atom_id res chain seq x y z
N MET A 1 -69.77 -37.35 -29.38
CA MET A 1 -68.54 -37.06 -28.60
C MET A 1 -68.08 -35.59 -28.62
N LYS A 2 -68.91 -34.60 -29.02
CA LYS A 2 -68.52 -33.15 -28.96
C LYS A 2 -69.13 -32.36 -27.78
N LYS A 3 -70.23 -32.83 -27.17
CA LYS A 3 -70.90 -32.10 -26.06
C LYS A 3 -70.41 -32.46 -24.64
N ILE A 4 -69.70 -33.58 -24.47
CA ILE A 4 -69.16 -33.99 -23.16
C ILE A 4 -67.80 -33.32 -22.89
N VAL A 5 -67.00 -33.07 -23.93
CA VAL A 5 -65.67 -32.43 -23.80
C VAL A 5 -65.78 -30.95 -23.42
N ILE A 6 -66.81 -30.24 -23.91
CA ILE A 6 -66.99 -28.81 -23.61
C ILE A 6 -67.37 -28.57 -22.13
N ASN A 7 -68.19 -29.44 -21.53
CA ASN A 7 -68.56 -29.29 -20.13
C ASN A 7 -67.43 -29.68 -19.16
N LEU A 8 -66.55 -30.61 -19.55
CA LEU A 8 -65.36 -30.95 -18.75
C LEU A 8 -64.29 -29.84 -18.80
N VAL A 9 -64.11 -29.18 -19.94
CA VAL A 9 -63.18 -28.03 -20.05
C VAL A 9 -63.70 -26.82 -19.27
N SER A 10 -65.00 -26.54 -19.30
CA SER A 10 -65.57 -25.41 -18.54
C SER A 10 -65.54 -25.61 -17.02
N VAL A 11 -65.65 -26.85 -16.53
CA VAL A 11 -65.52 -27.14 -15.09
C VAL A 11 -64.05 -27.13 -14.65
N PHE A 12 -63.11 -27.54 -15.50
CA PHE A 12 -61.68 -27.48 -15.18
C PHE A 12 -61.11 -26.04 -15.24
N VAL A 13 -61.67 -25.17 -16.10
CA VAL A 13 -61.32 -23.74 -16.14
C VAL A 13 -61.93 -22.96 -14.96
N LEU A 14 -63.11 -23.35 -14.45
CA LEU A 14 -63.68 -22.76 -13.23
C LEU A 14 -62.92 -23.18 -11.95
N LEU A 15 -62.32 -24.37 -11.92
CA LEU A 15 -61.53 -24.87 -10.78
C LEU A 15 -60.09 -24.32 -10.73
N LEU A 16 -59.60 -23.72 -11.82
CA LEU A 16 -58.28 -23.05 -11.86
C LEU A 16 -58.32 -21.58 -11.43
N MET A 17 -59.50 -21.03 -11.13
CA MET A 17 -59.68 -19.63 -10.68
C MET A 17 -59.83 -19.47 -9.16
N VAL A 18 -59.63 -20.55 -8.39
CA VAL A 18 -59.72 -20.52 -6.92
C VAL A 18 -58.38 -20.95 -6.31
N ASN A 19 -57.30 -20.22 -6.60
CA ASN A 19 -56.15 -20.13 -5.67
C ASN A 19 -55.12 -19.04 -6.03
N CYS A 20 -55.59 -17.82 -6.29
CA CYS A 20 -54.77 -16.66 -5.93
C CYS A 20 -55.39 -16.10 -4.64
N GLN A 21 -55.01 -16.67 -3.49
CA GLN A 21 -54.90 -15.80 -2.34
C GLN A 21 -53.79 -14.82 -2.71
N GLU A 22 -54.15 -13.57 -3.01
CA GLU A 22 -53.19 -12.50 -2.81
C GLU A 22 -52.80 -12.59 -1.34
N ASP A 23 -51.58 -13.09 -1.09
CA ASP A 23 -50.94 -12.84 0.20
C ASP A 23 -50.83 -11.33 0.29
N ASN A 24 -51.83 -10.73 0.93
CA ASN A 24 -51.85 -9.32 1.24
C ASN A 24 -50.78 -9.14 2.31
N LEU A 25 -49.52 -9.05 1.87
CA LEU A 25 -48.36 -8.62 2.65
C LEU A 25 -48.53 -7.12 2.94
N GLY A 26 -49.66 -6.75 3.53
CA GLY A 26 -49.85 -5.45 4.11
C GLY A 26 -48.83 -5.33 5.23
N PHE A 27 -48.00 -4.30 5.17
CA PHE A 27 -47.31 -3.84 6.36
C PHE A 27 -48.39 -3.68 7.47
N GLY A 28 -48.09 -4.10 8.70
CA GLY A 28 -48.94 -3.76 9.85
C GLY A 28 -49.13 -2.23 9.93
N ALA A 29 -49.89 -1.75 10.91
CA ALA A 29 -50.15 -0.31 11.06
C ALA A 29 -48.86 0.52 10.83
N LEU A 30 -48.90 1.41 9.84
CA LEU A 30 -47.78 2.25 9.43
C LEU A 30 -47.67 3.43 10.40
N ASP A 31 -47.40 3.13 11.66
CA ASP A 31 -47.29 4.14 12.70
C ASP A 31 -45.94 4.85 12.59
N THR A 32 -46.00 6.17 12.45
CA THR A 32 -44.80 7.00 12.45
C THR A 32 -44.13 6.89 13.82
N PRO A 33 -42.79 6.65 13.89
CA PRO A 33 -42.10 6.65 15.17
C PRO A 33 -42.32 7.97 15.92
N SER A 34 -42.67 7.89 17.20
CA SER A 34 -43.00 9.03 18.04
C SER A 34 -42.16 9.03 19.32
N SER A 35 -42.17 10.15 20.04
CA SER A 35 -41.49 10.27 21.35
C SER A 35 -39.99 9.93 21.30
N LEU A 36 -39.30 10.28 20.20
CA LEU A 36 -37.86 10.06 20.06
C LEU A 36 -37.09 10.85 21.11
N GLN A 37 -36.47 10.12 22.03
CA GLN A 37 -35.55 10.61 23.05
C GLN A 37 -34.13 10.13 22.71
N VAL A 38 -33.14 11.00 22.89
CA VAL A 38 -31.73 10.69 22.68
C VAL A 38 -30.94 11.20 23.88
N THR A 39 -30.18 10.32 24.51
CA THR A 39 -29.19 10.69 25.53
C THR A 39 -27.78 10.52 24.97
N ALA A 40 -26.89 11.44 25.34
CA ALA A 40 -25.47 11.39 25.01
C ALA A 40 -24.64 11.36 26.29
N GLU A 41 -24.01 10.22 26.57
CA GLU A 41 -23.18 10.00 27.75
C GLU A 41 -21.70 10.06 27.36
N LEU A 42 -21.00 11.10 27.82
CA LEU A 42 -19.56 11.22 27.62
C LEU A 42 -18.83 10.22 28.52
N VAL A 43 -17.99 9.36 27.94
CA VAL A 43 -17.23 8.36 28.69
C VAL A 43 -16.25 9.06 29.65
N GLY A 44 -16.33 8.67 30.93
CA GLY A 44 -15.49 9.23 31.99
C GLY A 44 -15.86 10.66 32.42
N LYS A 45 -17.08 11.12 32.10
CA LYS A 45 -17.61 12.39 32.62
C LYS A 45 -17.69 12.36 34.14
N THR A 46 -17.15 13.39 34.77
CA THR A 46 -17.26 13.64 36.22
C THR A 46 -17.44 15.14 36.45
N ALA A 47 -17.67 15.57 37.70
CA ALA A 47 -17.72 17.00 38.03
C ALA A 47 -16.41 17.74 37.67
N ALA A 48 -15.26 17.06 37.76
CA ALA A 48 -13.96 17.61 37.40
C ALA A 48 -13.66 17.54 35.88
N LEU A 49 -14.34 16.64 35.15
CA LEU A 49 -14.16 16.40 33.72
C LEU A 49 -15.52 16.49 33.01
N PRO A 50 -16.11 17.69 32.90
CA PRO A 50 -17.47 17.87 32.40
C PRO A 50 -17.65 17.42 30.94
N ASN A 51 -16.55 17.39 30.17
CA ASN A 51 -16.51 17.05 28.75
C ASN A 51 -15.92 15.64 28.48
N GLY A 52 -15.81 14.79 29.50
CA GLY A 52 -15.27 13.42 29.39
C GLY A 52 -13.78 13.31 29.72
N ASN A 53 -13.26 12.07 29.76
CA ASN A 53 -11.90 11.77 30.23
C ASN A 53 -10.78 11.94 29.19
N GLY A 54 -11.08 12.58 28.04
CA GLY A 54 -10.13 12.72 26.94
C GLY A 54 -10.12 11.53 25.96
N SER A 55 -10.93 10.49 26.19
CA SER A 55 -11.07 9.41 25.20
C SER A 55 -11.82 9.83 23.94
N GLY A 56 -12.56 10.95 23.98
CA GLY A 56 -13.44 11.34 22.89
C GLY A 56 -14.72 10.51 22.75
N LYS A 57 -14.91 9.48 23.59
CA LYS A 57 -16.02 8.52 23.43
C LYS A 57 -17.33 9.06 23.99
N VAL A 58 -18.40 8.89 23.22
CA VAL A 58 -19.77 9.23 23.59
C VAL A 58 -20.67 8.05 23.29
N LYS A 59 -21.40 7.60 24.31
CA LYS A 59 -22.43 6.59 24.17
C LYS A 59 -23.77 7.28 23.97
N PHE A 60 -24.37 7.07 22.82
CA PHE A 60 -25.73 7.47 22.52
C PHE A 60 -26.70 6.35 22.87
N THR A 61 -27.82 6.72 23.50
CA THR A 61 -28.96 5.82 23.72
C THR A 61 -30.21 6.51 23.20
N SER A 62 -30.88 5.88 22.24
CA SER A 62 -32.08 6.40 21.59
C SER A 62 -33.26 5.47 21.79
N THR A 63 -34.42 6.05 22.07
CA THR A 63 -35.67 5.34 22.26
C THR A 63 -36.81 6.10 21.60
N ALA A 64 -37.67 5.40 20.86
CA ALA A 64 -38.88 5.92 20.26
C ALA A 64 -39.96 4.83 20.22
N GLU A 65 -41.23 5.20 20.34
CA GLU A 65 -42.35 4.29 20.11
C GLU A 65 -42.41 3.94 18.62
N ASN A 66 -42.79 2.70 18.28
CA ASN A 66 -42.95 2.20 16.91
C ASN A 66 -41.67 2.27 16.04
N ALA A 67 -40.49 2.48 16.64
CA ALA A 67 -39.21 2.42 15.95
C ALA A 67 -38.67 0.98 15.89
N ILE A 68 -38.19 0.59 14.71
CA ILE A 68 -37.52 -0.69 14.46
C ILE A 68 -36.00 -0.55 14.32
N SER A 69 -35.51 0.67 14.06
CA SER A 69 -34.08 0.96 13.98
C SER A 69 -33.78 2.45 14.14
N TYR A 70 -32.52 2.75 14.42
CA TYR A 70 -32.02 4.11 14.55
C TYR A 70 -30.82 4.33 13.62
N LYS A 71 -30.67 5.53 13.09
CA LYS A 71 -29.51 5.99 12.32
C LYS A 71 -29.00 7.28 12.93
N TYR A 72 -27.71 7.31 13.22
CA TYR A 72 -27.00 8.47 13.75
C TYR A 72 -26.25 9.13 12.60
N ILE A 73 -26.39 10.43 12.44
CA ILE A 73 -25.69 11.24 11.45
C ILE A 73 -24.87 12.29 12.19
N PHE A 74 -23.57 12.34 11.91
CA PHE A 74 -22.63 13.22 12.57
C PHE A 74 -22.33 14.45 11.70
N SER A 75 -21.81 15.52 12.33
CA SER A 75 -21.53 16.80 11.66
C SER A 75 -20.50 16.72 10.53
N ASP A 76 -19.72 15.63 10.44
CA ASP A 76 -18.80 15.33 9.35
C ASP A 76 -19.46 14.63 8.15
N GLY A 77 -20.79 14.43 8.20
CA GLY A 77 -21.59 13.78 7.16
C GLY A 77 -21.60 12.25 7.25
N THR A 78 -20.89 11.66 8.21
CA THR A 78 -20.86 10.21 8.40
C THR A 78 -22.10 9.74 9.15
N SER A 79 -22.45 8.46 8.99
CA SER A 79 -23.61 7.91 9.68
C SER A 79 -23.43 6.46 10.06
N GLN A 80 -24.11 6.04 11.13
CA GLN A 80 -24.07 4.69 11.65
C GLN A 80 -25.49 4.23 11.99
N ASN A 81 -25.83 3.02 11.56
CA ASN A 81 -27.10 2.39 11.92
C ASN A 81 -26.92 1.62 13.23
N SER A 82 -27.88 1.75 14.13
CA SER A 82 -27.97 0.95 15.35
C SER A 82 -29.42 0.53 15.56
N PRO A 83 -29.79 -0.71 15.19
CA PRO A 83 -31.12 -1.24 15.45
C PRO A 83 -31.50 -1.27 16.93
N SER A 84 -30.50 -1.43 17.82
CA SER A 84 -30.72 -1.45 19.27
C SER A 84 -30.96 -0.07 19.89
N GLY A 85 -30.73 1.00 19.13
CA GLY A 85 -30.74 2.36 19.66
C GLY A 85 -29.53 2.69 20.52
N ILE A 86 -28.55 1.80 20.69
CA ILE A 86 -27.32 2.06 21.44
C ILE A 86 -26.15 2.20 20.47
N LEU A 87 -25.42 3.31 20.54
CA LEU A 87 -24.24 3.54 19.71
C LEU A 87 -23.12 4.19 20.50
N GLU A 88 -21.90 3.65 20.45
CA GLU A 88 -20.71 4.34 20.94
C GLU A 88 -19.96 4.97 19.76
N ASN A 89 -19.80 6.29 19.77
CA ASN A 89 -19.00 7.02 18.78
C ASN A 89 -17.77 7.65 19.45
N THR A 90 -16.66 7.81 18.71
CA THR A 90 -15.45 8.46 19.21
C THR A 90 -15.18 9.75 18.45
N PHE A 91 -15.28 10.90 19.13
CA PHE A 91 -14.89 12.22 18.64
C PHE A 91 -13.41 12.46 18.95
N ALA A 92 -12.58 12.41 17.92
CA ALA A 92 -11.14 12.36 18.09
C ALA A 92 -10.42 13.68 17.87
N THR A 93 -11.14 14.79 17.61
CA THR A 93 -10.52 16.12 17.48
C THR A 93 -9.96 16.54 18.84
N PRO A 94 -8.64 16.77 18.97
CA PRO A 94 -8.05 17.16 20.24
C PRO A 94 -8.68 18.41 20.83
N GLY A 95 -8.67 18.50 22.14
CA GLY A 95 -9.30 19.59 22.87
C GLY A 95 -10.79 19.36 23.05
N THR A 96 -11.49 20.41 23.49
CA THR A 96 -12.92 20.39 23.75
C THR A 96 -13.66 20.97 22.56
N ASN A 97 -14.42 20.13 21.85
CA ASN A 97 -15.13 20.49 20.63
C ASN A 97 -16.62 20.14 20.75
N THR A 98 -17.49 20.92 20.10
CA THR A 98 -18.94 20.69 20.08
C THR A 98 -19.36 20.13 18.73
N TYR A 99 -20.16 19.07 18.75
CA TYR A 99 -20.61 18.34 17.56
C TYR A 99 -22.12 18.29 17.49
N THR A 100 -22.66 18.52 16.30
CA THR A 100 -24.08 18.30 16.00
C THR A 100 -24.31 16.85 15.59
N VAL A 101 -25.27 16.18 16.23
CA VAL A 101 -25.65 14.80 15.93
C VAL A 101 -27.14 14.76 15.64
N THR A 102 -27.52 14.27 14.47
CA THR A 102 -28.92 14.03 14.08
C THR A 102 -29.22 12.55 14.20
N VAL A 103 -30.25 12.19 14.96
CA VAL A 103 -30.70 10.80 15.10
C VAL A 103 -32.03 10.64 14.41
N ILE A 104 -32.13 9.65 13.54
CA ILE A 104 -33.33 9.26 12.82
C ILE A 104 -33.83 7.93 13.38
N ALA A 105 -35.06 7.88 13.87
CA ALA A 105 -35.75 6.64 14.21
C ALA A 105 -36.67 6.23 13.05
N SER A 106 -36.52 5.00 12.57
CA SER A 106 -37.28 4.46 11.44
C SER A 106 -38.24 3.37 11.93
N GLY A 107 -39.49 3.42 11.46
CA GLY A 107 -40.57 2.46 11.75
C GLY A 107 -40.91 1.58 10.54
N ALA A 108 -42.04 0.87 10.62
CA ALA A 108 -42.52 0.02 9.53
C ALA A 108 -42.79 0.84 8.25
N GLY A 109 -42.54 0.25 7.08
CA GLY A 109 -42.75 0.90 5.79
C GLY A 109 -41.81 2.07 5.47
N GLY A 110 -40.74 2.27 6.26
CA GLY A 110 -39.72 3.30 6.01
C GLY A 110 -40.08 4.70 6.50
N ILE A 111 -41.16 4.85 7.27
CA ILE A 111 -41.55 6.12 7.90
C ILE A 111 -40.58 6.45 9.03
N ALA A 112 -40.17 7.71 9.17
CA ALA A 112 -39.15 8.10 10.14
C ALA A 112 -39.45 9.43 10.84
N THR A 113 -38.93 9.56 12.06
CA THR A 113 -38.83 10.83 12.80
C THR A 113 -37.37 11.11 13.14
N ASN A 114 -37.00 12.37 13.41
CA ASN A 114 -35.64 12.72 13.76
C ASN A 114 -35.54 13.79 14.86
N VAL A 115 -34.41 13.81 15.55
CA VAL A 115 -34.03 14.85 16.50
C VAL A 115 -32.55 15.20 16.30
N THR A 116 -32.17 16.43 16.64
CA THR A 116 -30.79 16.89 16.58
C THR A 116 -30.34 17.37 17.96
N LEU A 117 -29.12 17.01 18.37
CA LEU A 117 -28.50 17.43 19.62
C LEU A 117 -27.07 17.92 19.40
N GLU A 118 -26.59 18.79 20.30
CA GLU A 118 -25.21 19.21 20.36
C GLU A 118 -24.49 18.50 21.52
N VAL A 119 -23.28 17.99 21.26
CA VAL A 119 -22.47 17.27 22.24
C VAL A 119 -21.08 17.88 22.30
N THR A 120 -20.69 18.37 23.47
CA THR A 120 -19.35 18.91 23.73
C THR A 120 -18.43 17.83 24.31
N VAL A 121 -17.33 17.53 23.63
CA VAL A 121 -16.46 16.38 23.90
C VAL A 121 -15.00 16.81 24.02
N PHE A 122 -14.31 16.34 25.06
CA PHE A 122 -12.86 16.44 25.20
C PHE A 122 -12.17 15.20 24.64
N SER A 123 -11.24 15.39 23.71
CA SER A 123 -10.36 14.35 23.16
C SER A 123 -8.89 14.68 23.41
N ASN A 124 -8.10 13.66 23.74
CA ASN A 124 -6.66 13.71 23.95
C ASN A 124 -5.95 12.71 23.01
N PHE A 125 -6.43 12.60 21.77
CA PHE A 125 -5.80 11.75 20.76
C PHE A 125 -4.33 12.13 20.60
N LYS A 126 -3.46 11.11 20.59
CA LYS A 126 -2.02 11.26 20.38
C LYS A 126 -1.54 10.25 19.35
N ASP A 127 -0.65 10.71 18.49
CA ASP A 127 0.10 9.88 17.57
C ASP A 127 1.57 10.32 17.61
N GLU A 128 2.24 9.96 18.71
CA GLU A 128 3.61 10.40 19.00
C GLU A 128 4.60 9.92 17.93
N GLN A 129 4.34 8.76 17.33
CA GLN A 129 5.15 8.26 16.22
C GLN A 129 4.96 9.10 14.95
N ALA A 130 3.74 9.53 14.60
CA ALA A 130 3.56 10.48 13.50
C ALA A 130 4.24 11.82 13.80
N VAL A 131 4.15 12.33 15.03
CA VAL A 131 4.86 13.54 15.44
C VAL A 131 6.37 13.39 15.27
N GLN A 132 6.93 12.25 15.70
CA GLN A 132 8.34 11.92 15.53
C GLN A 132 8.73 11.88 14.05
N PHE A 133 7.93 11.24 13.19
CA PHE A 133 8.22 11.21 11.76
C PHE A 133 8.06 12.57 11.09
N LEU A 134 7.06 13.36 11.46
CA LEU A 134 6.85 14.70 10.91
C LEU A 134 8.02 15.63 11.24
N THR A 135 8.57 15.54 12.46
CA THR A 135 9.52 16.52 13.01
C THR A 135 10.96 16.02 13.17
N GLY A 136 11.20 14.72 13.04
CA GLY A 136 12.48 14.11 13.43
C GLY A 136 12.85 14.31 14.90
N GLY A 137 11.87 14.58 15.77
CA GLY A 137 12.06 14.88 17.20
C GLY A 137 12.24 16.36 17.54
N ALA A 138 12.42 17.23 16.54
CA ALA A 138 12.51 18.68 16.78
C ALA A 138 11.97 19.50 15.61
N SER A 139 12.61 19.41 14.45
CA SER A 139 12.22 20.10 13.23
C SER A 139 12.69 19.34 11.99
N ARG A 140 11.83 19.24 10.97
CA ARG A 140 12.13 18.52 9.72
C ARG A 140 11.45 19.20 8.53
N LYS A 141 12.20 19.27 7.43
CA LYS A 141 11.74 19.80 6.15
C LYS A 141 11.18 18.69 5.28
N TRP A 142 10.15 19.04 4.52
CA TRP A 142 9.44 18.21 3.57
C TRP A 142 9.29 18.95 2.25
N TYR A 143 9.57 18.24 1.17
CA TYR A 143 9.54 18.71 -0.20
C TYR A 143 8.61 17.81 -1.00
N TRP A 144 8.06 18.31 -2.10
CA TRP A 144 7.33 17.44 -3.03
C TRP A 144 8.22 16.30 -3.54
N ALA A 145 7.66 15.09 -3.58
CA ALA A 145 8.33 13.92 -4.15
C ALA A 145 8.38 13.99 -5.69
N GLN A 146 8.88 15.10 -6.25
CA GLN A 146 8.71 15.44 -7.66
C GLN A 146 9.24 14.37 -8.63
N SER A 147 10.22 13.56 -8.23
CA SER A 147 10.78 12.47 -9.04
C SER A 147 9.94 11.20 -9.05
N GLU A 148 8.89 11.12 -8.23
CA GLU A 148 7.97 9.98 -8.17
C GLU A 148 6.74 10.24 -9.06
N ASP A 149 6.29 9.20 -9.78
CA ASP A 149 4.97 9.22 -10.40
C ASP A 149 3.89 9.24 -9.30
N GLY A 150 2.84 10.04 -9.49
CA GLY A 150 1.71 10.16 -8.57
C GLY A 150 1.98 10.95 -7.30
N HIS A 151 3.06 11.74 -7.26
CA HIS A 151 3.34 12.63 -6.13
C HIS A 151 2.25 13.69 -5.92
N LEU A 152 1.53 14.06 -6.98
CA LEU A 152 0.29 14.84 -6.93
C LEU A 152 -0.75 14.10 -7.76
N GLY A 153 -1.93 13.87 -7.22
CA GLY A 153 -3.01 13.26 -7.98
C GLY A 153 -4.38 13.44 -7.33
N VAL A 154 -5.43 13.02 -8.04
CA VAL A 154 -6.82 13.08 -7.58
C VAL A 154 -7.52 11.75 -7.85
N GLY A 155 -8.43 11.41 -6.95
CA GLY A 155 -9.27 10.22 -7.04
C GLY A 155 -10.59 10.40 -6.29
N PRO A 156 -11.41 9.36 -6.22
CA PRO A 156 -12.72 9.43 -5.60
C PRO A 156 -12.65 9.48 -4.06
N ASN A 157 -13.63 10.12 -3.47
CA ASN A 157 -13.92 10.11 -2.03
C ASN A 157 -15.35 9.60 -1.81
N VAL A 158 -15.50 8.28 -1.78
CA VAL A 158 -16.78 7.61 -1.59
C VAL A 158 -16.65 6.49 -0.57
N ALA A 159 -17.79 6.04 -0.02
CA ALA A 159 -17.84 4.89 0.86
C ALA A 159 -17.40 3.60 0.13
N TRP A 160 -16.85 2.64 0.88
CA TRP A 160 -16.47 1.33 0.36
C TRP A 160 -17.60 0.59 -0.38
N SER A 161 -18.85 0.83 0.04
CA SER A 161 -20.04 0.23 -0.57
C SER A 161 -20.40 0.79 -1.95
N ASP A 162 -19.74 1.86 -2.41
CA ASP A 162 -19.94 2.37 -3.75
C ASP A 162 -19.43 1.35 -4.78
N PRO A 163 -20.28 0.89 -5.73
CA PRO A 163 -19.94 -0.21 -6.62
C PRO A 163 -18.90 0.16 -7.68
N THR A 164 -18.65 1.45 -7.92
CA THR A 164 -17.77 1.92 -8.99
C THR A 164 -16.42 2.39 -8.42
N PHE A 165 -16.47 3.14 -7.32
CA PHE A 165 -15.31 3.85 -6.79
C PHE A 165 -14.92 3.43 -5.37
N GLY A 166 -15.73 2.61 -4.70
CA GLY A 166 -15.50 2.22 -3.30
C GLY A 166 -14.15 1.56 -3.05
N THR A 167 -13.68 0.75 -4.01
CA THR A 167 -12.37 0.05 -3.95
C THR A 167 -11.19 0.89 -4.43
N LYS A 168 -11.43 2.16 -4.79
CA LYS A 168 -10.47 3.07 -5.43
C LYS A 168 -10.28 4.39 -4.65
N ASN A 169 -10.83 4.47 -3.44
CA ASN A 169 -10.95 5.71 -2.66
C ASN A 169 -9.71 6.08 -1.82
N TYR A 170 -8.58 5.37 -2.03
CA TYR A 170 -7.35 5.50 -1.24
C TYR A 170 -6.07 5.72 -2.07
N TYR A 171 -6.20 5.96 -3.38
CA TYR A 171 -5.11 6.32 -4.29
C TYR A 171 -5.63 7.23 -5.43
N PRO A 172 -4.76 7.94 -6.17
CA PRO A 172 -5.20 8.84 -7.23
C PRO A 172 -5.64 8.11 -8.51
N ASP A 173 -6.88 7.59 -8.55
CA ASP A 173 -7.44 6.84 -9.68
C ASP A 173 -7.81 7.70 -10.91
N PHE A 174 -8.07 9.00 -10.74
CA PHE A 174 -8.54 9.87 -11.84
C PHE A 174 -7.41 10.57 -12.57
N TYR A 175 -6.41 11.06 -11.84
CA TYR A 175 -5.22 11.68 -12.40
C TYR A 175 -4.05 11.54 -11.45
N SER A 176 -2.88 11.28 -12.02
CA SER A 176 -1.63 11.06 -11.30
C SER A 176 -0.50 11.72 -12.08
N ALA A 177 0.10 12.74 -11.48
CA ALA A 177 1.16 13.53 -12.12
C ALA A 177 2.39 12.67 -12.38
N LYS A 178 2.97 12.78 -13.58
CA LYS A 178 4.24 12.11 -13.91
C LYS A 178 5.40 12.73 -13.15
N ALA A 179 6.47 11.97 -13.00
CA ALA A 179 7.73 12.46 -12.46
C ALA A 179 8.14 13.77 -13.17
N ASN A 180 8.37 14.81 -12.37
CA ASN A 180 8.76 16.17 -12.76
C ASN A 180 7.73 16.93 -13.62
N GLU A 181 6.49 16.46 -13.73
CA GLU A 181 5.47 17.08 -14.58
C GLU A 181 5.21 18.55 -14.21
N LYS A 182 5.29 18.92 -12.93
CA LYS A 182 5.05 20.30 -12.46
C LYS A 182 6.33 21.12 -12.30
N SER A 183 7.43 20.72 -12.94
CA SER A 183 8.75 21.37 -12.84
C SER A 183 8.76 22.84 -13.29
N ALA A 184 7.88 23.19 -14.23
CA ALA A 184 7.72 24.56 -14.70
C ALA A 184 6.89 25.45 -13.74
N THR A 185 6.31 24.89 -12.67
CA THR A 185 5.41 25.62 -11.76
C THR A 185 6.10 25.96 -10.43
N CYS A 186 5.43 26.74 -9.61
CA CYS A 186 5.81 27.09 -8.24
C CYS A 186 5.61 25.93 -7.25
N LEU A 187 4.92 24.84 -7.64
CA LEU A 187 4.59 23.74 -6.72
C LEU A 187 5.85 23.19 -6.03
N TYR A 188 6.86 22.84 -6.82
CA TYR A 188 8.10 22.24 -6.31
C TYR A 188 9.05 23.23 -5.64
N LYS A 189 8.75 24.53 -5.68
CA LYS A 189 9.52 25.55 -4.95
C LYS A 189 9.10 25.64 -3.48
N SER A 190 7.95 25.06 -3.13
CA SER A 190 7.44 25.08 -1.76
C SER A 190 8.19 24.11 -0.85
N VAL A 191 8.45 24.56 0.37
CA VAL A 191 9.08 23.77 1.44
C VAL A 191 8.20 23.82 2.67
N MET A 192 7.87 22.65 3.21
CA MET A 192 7.10 22.53 4.46
C MET A 192 8.06 22.18 5.58
N THR A 193 8.01 22.92 6.68
CA THR A 193 8.81 22.62 7.88
C THR A 193 7.86 22.30 9.02
N PHE A 194 7.87 21.04 9.46
CA PHE A 194 7.18 20.63 10.68
C PHE A 194 8.14 20.75 11.86
N SER A 195 7.69 21.35 12.96
CA SER A 195 8.51 21.57 14.15
C SER A 195 7.71 21.49 15.46
N ILE A 196 8.40 21.25 16.56
CA ILE A 196 7.85 21.39 17.92
C ILE A 196 8.26 22.76 18.48
N VAL A 197 7.28 23.65 18.69
CA VAL A 197 7.50 24.98 19.27
C VAL A 197 6.62 25.13 20.50
N GLY A 198 7.24 25.31 21.66
CA GLY A 198 6.52 25.39 22.95
C GLY A 198 5.66 24.16 23.23
N GLY A 199 6.16 22.96 22.87
CA GLY A 199 5.45 21.69 23.04
C GLY A 199 4.33 21.42 22.03
N ASN A 200 4.08 22.32 21.08
CA ASN A 200 3.02 22.17 20.08
C ASN A 200 3.61 21.87 18.69
N LEU A 201 2.97 20.97 17.95
CA LEU A 201 3.31 20.72 16.55
C LEU A 201 2.92 21.94 15.70
N LYS A 202 3.87 22.40 14.88
CA LYS A 202 3.72 23.54 13.98
C LYS A 202 4.08 23.16 12.55
N LEU A 203 3.46 23.83 11.58
CA LEU A 203 3.84 23.82 10.17
C LEU A 203 4.19 25.25 9.74
N GLU A 204 5.34 25.40 9.09
CA GLU A 204 5.65 26.56 8.26
C GLU A 204 5.67 26.12 6.79
N LEU A 205 4.90 26.81 5.94
CA LEU A 205 4.93 26.63 4.50
C LEU A 205 5.66 27.81 3.86
N ASP A 206 6.90 27.59 3.43
CA ASP A 206 7.67 28.54 2.63
C ASP A 206 7.41 28.25 1.15
N ASN A 207 6.47 28.97 0.56
CA ASN A 207 6.05 28.82 -0.83
C ASN A 207 6.70 29.86 -1.77
N LYS A 208 7.72 30.60 -1.30
CA LYS A 208 8.38 31.67 -2.06
C LYS A 208 7.41 32.76 -2.58
N GLY A 209 6.31 32.99 -1.86
CA GLY A 209 5.30 34.00 -2.20
C GLY A 209 4.27 33.57 -3.24
N GLN A 210 4.38 32.35 -3.78
CA GLN A 210 3.44 31.83 -4.78
C GLN A 210 2.88 30.48 -4.36
N THR A 211 1.58 30.31 -4.50
CA THR A 211 0.88 29.05 -4.24
C THR A 211 0.40 28.45 -5.56
N TYR A 212 0.53 27.13 -5.71
CA TYR A 212 -0.06 26.41 -6.83
C TYR A 212 -1.52 26.10 -6.48
N TYR A 213 -2.46 26.66 -7.23
CA TYR A 213 -3.89 26.52 -7.01
C TYR A 213 -4.48 25.46 -7.90
N ASN A 214 -5.42 24.69 -7.34
CA ASN A 214 -6.39 23.99 -8.15
C ASN A 214 -7.24 25.00 -8.93
N GLY A 215 -7.41 24.78 -10.24
CA GLY A 215 -8.11 25.70 -11.15
C GLY A 215 -9.54 26.05 -10.71
N ALA A 216 -10.22 25.17 -9.98
CA ALA A 216 -11.57 25.43 -9.45
C ALA A 216 -11.62 26.62 -8.47
N PHE A 217 -10.52 26.95 -7.78
CA PHE A 217 -10.49 28.00 -6.75
C PHE A 217 -10.13 29.39 -7.28
N LYS A 218 -9.95 29.54 -8.59
CA LYS A 218 -9.60 30.81 -9.25
C LYS A 218 -10.54 31.17 -10.39
N GLY A 219 -11.79 30.70 -10.33
CA GLY A 219 -12.83 30.98 -11.33
C GLY A 219 -12.94 29.93 -12.44
N GLY A 220 -12.31 28.77 -12.27
CA GLY A 220 -12.25 27.69 -13.26
C GLY A 220 -10.99 27.77 -14.14
N GLY A 221 -10.69 26.67 -14.83
CA GLY A 221 -9.52 26.55 -15.72
C GLY A 221 -8.46 25.57 -15.22
N GLU A 222 -7.25 25.69 -15.76
CA GLU A 222 -6.10 24.87 -15.40
C GLU A 222 -5.49 25.30 -14.06
N ASP A 223 -4.79 24.37 -13.42
CA ASP A 223 -4.03 24.65 -12.22
C ASP A 223 -2.88 25.61 -12.52
N ALA A 224 -2.71 26.63 -11.69
CA ALA A 224 -1.71 27.67 -11.94
C ALA A 224 -1.17 28.29 -10.65
N CYS A 225 -0.02 28.97 -10.79
CA CYS A 225 0.61 29.71 -9.71
C CYS A 225 0.01 31.09 -9.56
N TYR A 226 -0.33 31.45 -8.33
CA TYR A 226 -0.80 32.77 -7.99
C TYR A 226 -0.09 33.28 -6.75
N ASP A 227 0.00 34.59 -6.65
CA ASP A 227 0.58 35.25 -5.49
C ASP A 227 -0.32 35.02 -4.28
N LEU A 228 0.24 34.33 -3.30
CA LEU A 228 -0.30 34.16 -1.96
C LEU A 228 0.90 33.86 -1.09
N ASN A 229 1.16 34.68 -0.08
CA ASN A 229 2.22 34.39 0.87
C ASN A 229 1.65 33.55 2.04
N THR A 230 2.25 32.40 2.31
CA THR A 230 1.85 31.47 3.39
C THR A 230 2.73 31.56 4.63
N SER A 231 3.61 32.57 4.71
CA SER A 231 4.55 32.78 5.82
C SER A 231 3.84 32.76 7.17
N GLY A 232 4.54 32.20 8.16
CA GLY A 232 4.06 32.12 9.55
C GLY A 232 3.78 30.69 9.99
N LEU A 233 3.96 30.46 11.29
CA LEU A 233 3.75 29.17 11.91
C LEU A 233 2.25 28.89 12.11
N LYS A 234 1.78 27.78 11.55
CA LYS A 234 0.42 27.26 11.74
C LYS A 234 0.45 26.18 12.82
N THR A 235 -0.49 26.23 13.76
CA THR A 235 -0.68 25.13 14.70
C THR A 235 -1.21 23.91 13.96
N VAL A 236 -0.64 22.74 14.24
CA VAL A 236 -1.11 21.45 13.73
C VAL A 236 -1.63 20.65 14.91
N THR A 237 -2.87 20.16 14.80
CA THR A 237 -3.44 19.21 15.76
C THR A 237 -3.70 17.88 15.06
N LEU A 238 -3.44 16.77 15.75
CA LEU A 238 -3.66 15.44 15.21
C LEU A 238 -4.97 14.88 15.74
N SER A 239 -5.85 14.40 14.88
CA SER A 239 -7.07 13.68 15.27
C SER A 239 -7.10 12.29 14.67
N LYS A 240 -7.95 11.40 15.17
CA LYS A 240 -8.28 10.18 14.40
C LYS A 240 -8.95 10.59 13.08
N SER A 241 -8.61 9.89 12.00
CA SER A 241 -9.28 10.02 10.71
C SER A 241 -10.63 9.32 10.76
N ASP A 242 -11.67 9.97 10.23
CA ASP A 242 -12.99 9.36 9.99
C ASP A 242 -13.34 9.29 8.49
N SER A 243 -12.30 9.28 7.65
CA SER A 243 -12.44 9.17 6.20
C SER A 243 -13.17 7.88 5.79
N PHE A 244 -13.61 7.82 4.54
CA PHE A 244 -14.10 6.55 4.00
C PHE A 244 -13.03 5.46 3.98
N VAL A 245 -11.74 5.83 3.88
CA VAL A 245 -10.62 4.88 3.84
C VAL A 245 -10.48 4.13 5.17
N THR A 246 -10.68 4.79 6.31
CA THR A 246 -10.60 4.12 7.63
C THR A 246 -11.71 3.08 7.83
N LYS A 247 -12.79 3.17 7.04
CA LYS A 247 -13.96 2.27 7.07
C LYS A 247 -13.84 1.12 6.07
N ASN A 248 -12.78 1.08 5.25
CA ASN A 248 -12.53 -0.02 4.33
C ASN A 248 -12.17 -1.31 5.11
N PRO A 249 -12.53 -2.52 4.62
CA PRO A 249 -12.17 -3.78 5.25
C PRO A 249 -10.65 -3.97 5.45
N ASN A 250 -9.84 -3.37 4.57
CA ASN A 250 -8.38 -3.43 4.58
C ASN A 250 -7.73 -2.10 5.00
N SER A 251 -8.44 -1.27 5.77
CA SER A 251 -7.98 0.10 6.10
C SER A 251 -6.61 0.16 6.77
N ALA A 252 -6.24 -0.88 7.53
CA ALA A 252 -4.94 -0.98 8.20
C ALA A 252 -3.73 -0.96 7.25
N THR A 253 -3.90 -1.32 5.98
CA THR A 253 -2.83 -1.25 4.96
C THR A 253 -2.94 -0.03 4.05
N GLN A 254 -4.01 0.76 4.20
CA GLN A 254 -4.36 1.85 3.28
C GLN A 254 -4.24 3.23 3.92
N THR A 255 -4.37 3.32 5.25
CA THR A 255 -4.29 4.58 5.98
C THR A 255 -3.68 4.38 7.37
N ARG A 256 -2.99 5.41 7.86
CA ARG A 256 -2.55 5.46 9.27
C ARG A 256 -3.73 5.67 10.22
N GLY A 257 -4.83 6.23 9.71
CA GLY A 257 -5.99 6.57 10.54
C GLY A 257 -5.79 7.85 11.37
N THR A 258 -4.83 8.70 10.99
CA THR A 258 -4.53 9.99 11.65
C THR A 258 -4.75 11.14 10.67
N THR A 259 -5.38 12.22 11.11
CA THR A 259 -5.60 13.45 10.35
C THR A 259 -4.85 14.61 10.99
N MET A 260 -4.10 15.36 10.19
CA MET A 260 -3.51 16.65 10.54
C MET A 260 -4.52 17.76 10.25
N ASN A 261 -4.81 18.59 11.25
CA ASN A 261 -5.64 19.77 11.11
C ASN A 261 -4.78 21.03 11.29
N PHE A 262 -4.79 21.90 10.29
CA PHE A 262 -4.00 23.12 10.26
C PHE A 262 -4.84 24.33 10.64
N ALA A 263 -4.40 25.09 11.65
CA ALA A 263 -5.04 26.34 12.04
C ALA A 263 -4.89 27.44 10.98
N ASP A 264 -5.73 28.49 11.08
CA ASP A 264 -5.66 29.72 10.29
C ASP A 264 -5.58 29.49 8.77
N GLY A 265 -6.38 28.54 8.28
CA GLY A 265 -6.44 28.16 6.86
C GLY A 265 -5.14 27.56 6.32
N GLY A 266 -4.27 27.03 7.18
CA GLY A 266 -3.03 26.38 6.76
C GLY A 266 -3.30 25.19 5.83
N PHE A 267 -2.36 24.92 4.93
CA PHE A 267 -2.46 23.84 3.94
C PHE A 267 -1.06 23.39 3.52
N MET A 268 -1.00 22.33 2.70
CA MET A 268 0.27 21.70 2.28
C MET A 268 0.52 21.87 0.78
N GLY A 269 1.12 23.00 0.40
CA GLY A 269 1.67 23.27 -0.95
C GLY A 269 0.63 23.53 -2.04
N TYR A 270 -0.18 22.51 -2.38
CA TYR A 270 -1.23 22.59 -3.38
C TYR A 270 -2.55 23.01 -2.75
N PHE A 271 -3.15 24.09 -3.26
CA PHE A 271 -4.33 24.69 -2.67
C PHE A 271 -5.63 24.11 -3.24
N VAL A 272 -6.36 23.40 -2.38
CA VAL A 272 -7.69 22.81 -2.65
C VAL A 272 -8.75 23.30 -1.66
N GLY A 273 -8.49 24.43 -0.99
CA GLY A 273 -9.42 25.07 -0.06
C GLY A 273 -9.72 24.31 1.24
N SER A 274 -8.87 23.35 1.62
CA SER A 274 -9.02 22.53 2.83
C SER A 274 -7.76 22.56 3.70
N SER A 275 -7.96 22.42 5.00
CA SER A 275 -6.92 22.47 6.04
C SER A 275 -6.84 21.19 6.87
N SER A 276 -7.45 20.11 6.40
CA SER A 276 -7.44 18.80 7.06
C SER A 276 -6.90 17.73 6.12
N TYR A 277 -5.81 17.09 6.52
CA TYR A 277 -5.07 16.12 5.70
C TYR A 277 -4.97 14.80 6.46
N GLU A 278 -5.57 13.75 5.92
CA GLU A 278 -5.37 12.39 6.40
C GLU A 278 -3.97 11.90 6.03
N ILE A 279 -3.24 11.33 6.99
CA ILE A 279 -1.99 10.63 6.76
C ILE A 279 -2.33 9.22 6.28
N LEU A 280 -2.05 8.92 5.01
CA LEU A 280 -2.18 7.56 4.50
C LEU A 280 -0.99 6.70 4.93
N SER A 281 0.22 7.24 4.78
CA SER A 281 1.45 6.64 5.29
C SER A 281 2.50 7.71 5.59
N ILE A 282 3.36 7.45 6.56
CA ILE A 282 4.48 8.33 6.88
C ILE A 282 5.63 7.52 7.48
N THR A 283 6.85 7.83 7.04
CA THR A 283 8.13 7.31 7.53
C THR A 283 9.07 8.48 7.83
N ASP A 284 10.34 8.19 8.10
CA ASP A 284 11.35 9.23 8.34
C ASP A 284 11.65 10.13 7.14
N ASN A 285 11.35 9.67 5.93
CA ASN A 285 11.75 10.35 4.70
C ASN A 285 10.66 10.42 3.63
N ARG A 286 9.49 9.82 3.86
CA ARG A 286 8.38 9.82 2.90
C ARG A 286 7.05 9.96 3.62
N MET A 287 6.17 10.79 3.06
CA MET A 287 4.84 11.06 3.60
C MET A 287 3.83 11.08 2.46
N VAL A 288 2.76 10.30 2.58
CA VAL A 288 1.60 10.35 1.69
C VAL A 288 0.40 10.84 2.50
N VAL A 289 -0.20 11.92 2.02
CA VAL A 289 -1.40 12.50 2.62
C VAL A 289 -2.53 12.60 1.62
N ARG A 290 -3.75 12.64 2.16
CA ARG A 290 -4.98 12.75 1.42
C ARG A 290 -5.80 13.92 1.96
N VAL A 291 -6.34 14.74 1.08
CA VAL A 291 -7.16 15.92 1.43
C VAL A 291 -8.41 15.97 0.57
N ILE A 292 -9.56 16.29 1.17
CA ILE A 292 -10.81 16.44 0.43
C ILE A 292 -10.91 17.86 -0.12
N GLN A 293 -11.27 17.96 -1.40
CA GLN A 293 -11.43 19.26 -2.06
C GLN A 293 -12.63 20.02 -1.48
N SER A 294 -12.40 21.27 -1.09
CA SER A 294 -13.50 22.14 -0.66
C SER A 294 -14.42 22.47 -1.82
N GLY A 295 -15.73 22.48 -1.58
CA GLY A 295 -16.75 22.67 -2.63
C GLY A 295 -16.98 21.47 -3.55
N ASN A 296 -16.17 20.41 -3.48
CA ASN A 296 -16.41 19.16 -4.19
C ASN A 296 -15.96 17.95 -3.36
N PRO A 297 -16.82 17.45 -2.44
CA PRO A 297 -16.46 16.39 -1.51
C PRO A 297 -16.28 15.02 -2.18
N PHE A 298 -16.62 14.87 -3.47
CA PHE A 298 -16.34 13.65 -4.23
C PHE A 298 -14.86 13.51 -4.60
N LEU A 299 -14.09 14.60 -4.62
CA LEU A 299 -12.68 14.58 -5.00
C LEU A 299 -11.77 14.58 -3.78
N ALA A 300 -10.89 13.57 -3.73
CA ALA A 300 -9.76 13.52 -2.82
C ALA A 300 -8.46 13.72 -3.58
N TRP A 301 -7.62 14.62 -3.10
CA TRP A 301 -6.28 14.86 -3.61
C TRP A 301 -5.25 14.14 -2.76
N TYR A 302 -4.26 13.54 -3.43
CA TYR A 302 -3.20 12.73 -2.86
C TYR A 302 -1.87 13.43 -3.09
N HIS A 303 -1.15 13.72 -2.02
CA HIS A 303 0.15 14.39 -2.08
C HIS A 303 1.21 13.47 -1.48
N THR A 304 2.36 13.40 -2.15
CA THR A 304 3.55 12.70 -1.66
C THR A 304 4.69 13.69 -1.46
N PHE A 305 5.30 13.60 -0.29
CA PHE A 305 6.43 14.42 0.12
C PHE A 305 7.61 13.56 0.56
N THR A 306 8.83 14.09 0.41
CA THR A 306 10.06 13.50 0.95
C THR A 306 10.86 14.51 1.75
N THR A 307 11.83 14.05 2.55
CA THR A 307 12.69 14.95 3.35
C THR A 307 13.89 15.51 2.59
N ALA A 308 14.10 15.09 1.36
CA ALA A 308 15.22 15.53 0.54
C ALA A 308 14.78 16.56 -0.51
N ALA A 309 15.60 17.59 -0.67
CA ALA A 309 15.29 18.72 -1.53
C ALA A 309 15.29 18.32 -3.02
N PRO A 310 14.45 18.96 -3.85
CA PRO A 310 14.48 18.74 -5.30
C PRO A 310 15.86 19.13 -5.86
N ALA A 311 16.53 18.16 -6.49
CA ALA A 311 17.94 18.10 -6.96
C ALA A 311 18.89 17.21 -6.13
N ALA A 312 18.49 16.77 -4.93
CA ALA A 312 19.09 15.59 -4.31
C ALA A 312 18.41 14.35 -4.88
N VAL A 313 19.17 13.45 -5.50
CA VAL A 313 18.66 12.10 -5.80
C VAL A 313 18.27 11.47 -4.47
N VAL A 314 16.97 11.31 -4.24
CA VAL A 314 16.46 10.62 -3.06
C VAL A 314 16.41 9.16 -3.42
N THR A 315 17.46 8.43 -3.05
CA THR A 315 17.31 7.01 -2.79
C THR A 315 16.40 6.91 -1.56
N PRO A 316 15.24 6.23 -1.61
CA PRO A 316 14.46 5.96 -0.41
C PRO A 316 15.40 5.30 0.60
N THR A 317 15.67 5.97 1.72
CA THR A 317 16.33 5.31 2.84
C THR A 317 15.30 4.37 3.44
N PRO A 318 15.50 3.05 3.42
CA PRO A 318 14.60 2.12 4.07
C PRO A 318 14.46 2.45 5.55
N THR A 319 13.27 2.19 6.10
CA THR A 319 12.91 2.29 7.52
C THR A 319 13.75 1.41 8.46
N THR A 320 14.67 0.63 7.91
CA THR A 320 15.76 -0.04 8.62
C THR A 320 17.00 0.07 7.74
N ASP A 321 17.92 1.00 8.04
CA ASP A 321 19.23 0.96 7.37
C ASP A 321 20.06 -0.13 8.03
N TYR A 322 19.90 -1.33 7.49
CA TYR A 322 20.78 -2.45 7.77
C TYR A 322 22.17 -2.07 7.27
N THR A 323 23.05 -1.68 8.19
CA THR A 323 24.40 -1.16 7.91
C THR A 323 25.50 -2.10 8.37
N VAL A 324 25.18 -3.05 9.26
CA VAL A 324 26.17 -4.00 9.76
C VAL A 324 26.30 -5.12 8.76
N LEU A 325 27.42 -5.17 8.03
CA LEU A 325 27.72 -6.26 7.12
C LEU A 325 27.83 -7.58 7.90
N LYS A 326 27.00 -8.57 7.54
CA LYS A 326 26.96 -9.89 8.21
C LYS A 326 27.48 -11.00 7.33
N PHE A 327 27.25 -10.91 6.03
CA PHE A 327 27.78 -11.83 5.04
C PHE A 327 28.23 -11.06 3.81
N ALA A 328 29.38 -11.46 3.28
CA ALA A 328 29.87 -10.92 2.03
C ALA A 328 30.70 -11.96 1.29
N ASP A 329 30.58 -11.93 -0.03
CA ASP A 329 31.60 -12.47 -0.91
C ASP A 329 31.92 -11.46 -2.00
N GLU A 330 33.18 -11.03 -2.02
CA GLU A 330 33.73 -10.04 -2.95
C GLU A 330 34.43 -10.71 -4.14
N PHE A 331 34.41 -12.05 -4.20
CA PHE A 331 34.94 -12.85 -5.31
C PHE A 331 36.38 -12.48 -5.75
N ASN A 332 37.22 -12.12 -4.77
CA ASN A 332 38.61 -11.69 -4.99
C ASN A 332 39.62 -12.85 -5.14
N VAL A 333 39.21 -14.09 -4.87
CA VAL A 333 40.09 -15.26 -4.93
C VAL A 333 39.74 -16.09 -6.17
N ALA A 334 40.65 -16.13 -7.14
CA ALA A 334 40.43 -16.88 -8.37
C ALA A 334 40.34 -18.39 -8.11
N GLY A 335 39.43 -19.08 -8.81
CA GLY A 335 39.21 -20.52 -8.68
C GLY A 335 37.73 -20.87 -8.49
N ALA A 336 37.46 -21.96 -7.78
CA ALA A 336 36.10 -22.32 -7.40
C ALA A 336 35.55 -21.35 -6.34
N PRO A 337 34.23 -21.09 -6.31
CA PRO A 337 33.58 -20.37 -5.21
C PRO A 337 33.96 -20.90 -3.83
N ASP A 338 34.07 -20.00 -2.85
CA ASP A 338 34.47 -20.34 -1.48
C ASP A 338 33.53 -21.40 -0.88
N PRO A 339 34.01 -22.63 -0.60
CA PRO A 339 33.17 -23.72 -0.11
C PRO A 339 32.67 -23.49 1.31
N THR A 340 33.21 -22.52 2.05
CA THR A 340 32.67 -22.11 3.35
C THR A 340 31.41 -21.25 3.21
N LYS A 341 31.19 -20.63 2.04
CA LYS A 341 30.05 -19.75 1.74
C LYS A 341 29.05 -20.36 0.77
N TRP A 342 29.53 -21.17 -0.18
CA TRP A 342 28.72 -21.68 -1.30
C TRP A 342 28.72 -23.21 -1.38
N GLY A 343 27.53 -23.78 -1.48
CA GLY A 343 27.26 -25.14 -1.94
C GLY A 343 26.66 -25.16 -3.35
N TYR A 344 26.34 -26.34 -3.86
CA TYR A 344 25.80 -26.52 -5.21
C TYR A 344 24.57 -27.43 -5.20
N ASP A 345 23.57 -27.06 -6.00
CA ASP A 345 22.59 -28.02 -6.50
C ASP A 345 23.11 -28.61 -7.82
N LEU A 346 23.13 -29.94 -7.92
CA LEU A 346 23.68 -30.68 -9.06
C LEU A 346 22.61 -31.53 -9.73
N GLY A 347 22.71 -31.66 -11.05
CA GLY A 347 21.86 -32.57 -11.83
C GLY A 347 20.96 -31.88 -12.84
N ALA A 348 20.05 -32.67 -13.41
CA ALA A 348 19.08 -32.24 -14.43
C ALA A 348 17.66 -32.56 -13.95
N GLY A 349 16.68 -32.53 -14.85
CA GLY A 349 15.29 -32.91 -14.53
C GLY A 349 14.35 -31.72 -14.38
N GLY A 350 14.78 -30.53 -14.81
CA GLY A 350 13.90 -29.39 -15.05
C GLY A 350 13.41 -28.63 -13.83
N TRP A 351 13.92 -28.93 -12.64
CA TRP A 351 13.95 -28.02 -11.47
C TRP A 351 12.61 -27.38 -11.09
N GLY A 352 11.50 -28.05 -11.38
CA GLY A 352 10.13 -27.58 -11.12
C GLY A 352 9.48 -26.78 -12.25
N ASN A 353 10.26 -26.33 -13.24
CA ASN A 353 9.82 -25.38 -14.27
C ASN A 353 10.01 -25.87 -15.72
N GLY A 354 10.37 -27.14 -15.92
CA GLY A 354 10.66 -27.68 -17.25
C GLY A 354 11.98 -27.14 -17.85
N GLU A 355 12.92 -26.79 -16.99
CA GLU A 355 14.24 -26.26 -17.36
C GLU A 355 15.11 -27.29 -18.11
N ALA A 356 15.95 -26.84 -19.04
CA ALA A 356 16.68 -27.70 -19.97
C ALA A 356 18.15 -27.98 -19.58
N GLN A 357 18.69 -27.29 -18.57
CA GLN A 357 20.08 -27.43 -18.17
C GLN A 357 20.33 -28.57 -17.19
N THR A 358 21.55 -29.10 -17.22
CA THR A 358 22.18 -29.83 -16.13
C THR A 358 23.03 -28.86 -15.31
N TYR A 359 22.72 -28.64 -14.03
CA TYR A 359 23.58 -27.88 -13.13
C TYR A 359 24.80 -28.71 -12.72
N THR A 360 25.99 -28.10 -12.79
CA THR A 360 27.28 -28.70 -12.46
C THR A 360 28.08 -27.76 -11.55
N ASN A 361 29.15 -28.29 -10.94
CA ASN A 361 30.17 -27.51 -10.23
C ASN A 361 31.50 -27.42 -11.02
N GLY A 362 31.46 -27.69 -12.33
CA GLY A 362 32.64 -27.62 -13.18
C GLY A 362 33.04 -26.18 -13.50
N ALA A 363 34.35 -25.94 -13.66
CA ALA A 363 34.89 -24.61 -13.97
C ALA A 363 34.32 -23.98 -15.27
N ASP A 364 33.84 -24.82 -16.19
CA ASP A 364 33.13 -24.39 -17.41
C ASP A 364 31.79 -23.68 -17.12
N ASN A 365 31.17 -23.96 -15.97
CA ASN A 365 29.88 -23.42 -15.57
C ASN A 365 29.97 -22.45 -14.40
N VAL A 366 30.97 -22.58 -13.52
CA VAL A 366 31.15 -21.71 -12.37
C VAL A 366 32.62 -21.50 -12.05
N ILE A 367 33.05 -20.24 -12.05
CA ILE A 367 34.41 -19.87 -11.71
C ILE A 367 34.47 -18.44 -11.17
N VAL A 368 35.31 -18.20 -10.18
CA VAL A 368 35.74 -16.86 -9.77
C VAL A 368 36.98 -16.49 -10.58
N GLN A 369 36.90 -15.41 -11.35
CA GLN A 369 38.02 -14.90 -12.14
C GLN A 369 37.89 -13.40 -12.35
N ASN A 370 39.01 -12.69 -12.36
CA ASN A 370 39.09 -11.23 -12.56
C ASN A 370 38.25 -10.41 -11.57
N GLY A 371 38.09 -10.89 -10.33
CA GLY A 371 37.30 -10.22 -9.30
C GLY A 371 35.79 -10.47 -9.38
N ASN A 372 35.33 -11.40 -10.23
CA ASN A 372 33.91 -11.70 -10.39
C ASN A 372 33.65 -13.21 -10.31
N LEU A 373 32.54 -13.59 -9.68
CA LEU A 373 31.91 -14.88 -9.90
C LEU A 373 31.25 -14.89 -11.28
N LYS A 374 31.51 -15.93 -12.07
CA LYS A 374 30.83 -16.15 -13.36
C LYS A 374 30.05 -17.45 -13.32
N ILE A 375 28.73 -17.35 -13.48
CA ILE A 375 27.84 -18.49 -13.69
C ILE A 375 27.52 -18.53 -15.18
N THR A 376 28.02 -19.55 -15.88
CA THR A 376 27.96 -19.67 -17.34
C THR A 376 27.00 -20.77 -17.75
N ALA A 377 25.90 -20.38 -18.38
CA ALA A 377 25.07 -21.31 -19.14
C ALA A 377 25.76 -21.59 -20.49
N LYS A 378 25.90 -22.87 -20.84
CA LYS A 378 26.69 -23.33 -21.99
C LYS A 378 25.98 -24.47 -22.72
N LYS A 379 25.94 -24.41 -24.04
CA LYS A 379 25.50 -25.51 -24.90
C LYS A 379 26.53 -26.64 -24.81
N SER A 380 26.05 -27.85 -24.53
CA SER A 380 26.89 -29.04 -24.36
C SER A 380 26.24 -30.22 -25.09
N GLY A 381 26.79 -30.57 -26.26
CA GLY A 381 26.17 -31.55 -27.15
C GLY A 381 24.77 -31.12 -27.59
N THR A 382 23.78 -31.96 -27.34
CA THR A 382 22.36 -31.69 -27.61
C THR A 382 21.63 -30.98 -26.46
N GLY A 383 22.28 -30.79 -25.31
CA GLY A 383 21.70 -30.16 -24.12
C GLY A 383 22.45 -28.90 -23.69
N TYR A 384 22.23 -28.51 -22.44
CA TYR A 384 22.84 -27.34 -21.84
C TYR A 384 23.38 -27.66 -20.44
N THR A 385 24.44 -26.99 -20.04
CA THR A 385 24.97 -27.02 -18.67
C THR A 385 24.97 -25.62 -18.07
N SER A 386 24.88 -25.52 -16.76
CA SER A 386 24.97 -24.27 -16.00
C SER A 386 25.42 -24.54 -14.56
N ALA A 387 25.33 -23.57 -13.65
CA ALA A 387 25.51 -23.79 -12.22
C ALA A 387 24.38 -23.14 -11.40
N ARG A 388 24.12 -23.73 -10.23
CA ARG A 388 23.18 -23.25 -9.21
C ARG A 388 23.87 -23.32 -7.85
N LEU A 389 24.31 -22.18 -7.35
CA LEU A 389 24.97 -22.05 -6.05
C LEU A 389 23.93 -21.75 -4.98
N LYS A 390 24.21 -22.17 -3.74
CA LYS A 390 23.36 -21.86 -2.59
C LYS A 390 24.16 -21.64 -1.31
N THR A 391 23.60 -20.85 -0.39
CA THR A 391 24.17 -20.65 0.96
C THR A 391 23.53 -21.56 2.03
N GLU A 392 22.69 -22.53 1.63
CA GLU A 392 22.08 -23.52 2.55
C GLU A 392 23.16 -24.19 3.41
N ASP A 393 22.89 -24.33 4.72
CA ASP A 393 23.82 -24.89 5.72
C ASP A 393 25.15 -24.10 5.88
N LYS A 394 25.25 -22.89 5.32
CA LYS A 394 26.46 -22.03 5.36
C LYS A 394 26.17 -20.62 5.87
N TYR A 395 25.16 -19.98 5.30
CA TYR A 395 24.66 -18.70 5.76
C TYR A 395 23.15 -18.60 5.48
N GLU A 396 22.40 -18.45 6.57
CA GLU A 396 20.96 -18.33 6.61
C GLU A 396 20.62 -17.05 7.39
N PHE A 397 19.59 -16.35 6.96
CA PHE A 397 19.26 -15.04 7.53
C PHE A 397 17.78 -14.74 7.43
N THR A 398 17.27 -14.03 8.44
CA THR A 398 15.96 -13.38 8.41
C THR A 398 16.16 -11.87 8.38
N TYR A 399 15.50 -11.20 7.42
CA TYR A 399 15.61 -9.75 7.20
C TYR A 399 17.01 -9.28 6.81
N GLY A 400 17.10 -8.04 6.35
CA GLY A 400 18.35 -7.39 6.02
C GLY A 400 18.25 -6.54 4.76
N LYS A 401 19.39 -5.92 4.42
CA LYS A 401 19.62 -5.32 3.11
C LYS A 401 20.51 -6.27 2.32
N ILE A 402 19.99 -6.76 1.21
CA ILE A 402 20.67 -7.67 0.29
C ILE A 402 21.09 -6.83 -0.91
N GLU A 403 22.38 -6.84 -1.24
CA GLU A 403 22.92 -6.19 -2.42
C GLU A 403 23.75 -7.19 -3.22
N VAL A 404 23.37 -7.40 -4.47
CA VAL A 404 24.13 -8.21 -5.42
C VAL A 404 24.43 -7.35 -6.64
N ARG A 405 25.72 -7.07 -6.85
CA ARG A 405 26.15 -6.28 -8.02
C ARG A 405 26.49 -7.22 -9.15
N ALA A 406 25.66 -7.23 -10.20
CA ALA A 406 25.76 -8.20 -11.27
C ALA A 406 25.50 -7.60 -12.66
N LYS A 407 26.02 -8.29 -13.67
CA LYS A 407 25.76 -8.11 -15.09
C LYS A 407 25.16 -9.41 -15.63
N LEU A 408 24.07 -9.31 -16.39
CA LEU A 408 23.23 -10.46 -16.75
C LEU A 408 23.63 -11.11 -18.08
N PRO A 409 23.32 -12.40 -18.30
CA PRO A 409 23.55 -13.06 -19.58
C PRO A 409 22.66 -12.52 -20.71
N VAL A 410 23.12 -12.72 -21.94
CA VAL A 410 22.35 -12.51 -23.17
C VAL A 410 21.87 -13.84 -23.74
N GLY A 411 20.92 -13.76 -24.67
CA GLY A 411 20.48 -14.88 -25.49
C GLY A 411 19.10 -15.39 -25.10
N GLY A 412 18.24 -15.59 -26.10
CA GLY A 412 16.89 -16.12 -25.90
C GLY A 412 16.93 -17.46 -25.15
N GLY A 413 16.06 -17.58 -24.15
CA GLY A 413 15.98 -18.76 -23.27
C GLY A 413 16.86 -18.73 -22.03
N THR A 414 17.78 -17.78 -21.87
CA THR A 414 18.48 -17.62 -20.59
C THR A 414 17.54 -17.12 -19.50
N TRP A 415 17.69 -17.63 -18.28
CA TRP A 415 16.93 -17.18 -17.10
C TRP A 415 17.87 -17.09 -15.89
N PRO A 416 18.62 -15.98 -15.75
CA PRO A 416 19.37 -15.67 -14.54
C PRO A 416 18.43 -15.34 -13.37
N ALA A 417 18.78 -15.82 -12.18
CA ALA A 417 18.06 -15.51 -10.95
C ALA A 417 19.02 -15.30 -9.76
N ILE A 418 18.68 -14.31 -8.94
CA ILE A 418 19.24 -14.04 -7.61
C ILE A 418 18.05 -14.05 -6.66
N TRP A 419 17.99 -15.06 -5.79
CA TRP A 419 16.77 -15.33 -5.03
C TRP A 419 17.08 -16.04 -3.72
N SER A 420 16.05 -16.27 -2.91
CA SER A 420 16.16 -17.03 -1.67
C SER A 420 14.93 -17.91 -1.44
N LEU A 421 15.14 -18.98 -0.69
CA LEU A 421 14.10 -19.93 -0.31
C LEU A 421 14.09 -20.10 1.21
N GLY A 422 12.91 -20.26 1.80
CA GLY A 422 12.77 -20.53 3.23
C GLY A 422 13.54 -21.80 3.62
N GLN A 423 14.35 -21.71 4.66
CA GLN A 423 15.26 -22.76 5.10
C GLN A 423 14.53 -24.07 5.44
N ASP A 424 13.30 -23.96 5.93
CA ASP A 424 12.46 -25.08 6.36
C ASP A 424 11.77 -25.82 5.20
N TYR A 425 12.13 -25.56 3.93
CA TYR A 425 11.46 -26.11 2.73
C TYR A 425 11.30 -27.64 2.72
N LYS A 426 12.17 -28.39 3.42
CA LYS A 426 12.10 -29.86 3.54
C LYS A 426 10.87 -30.33 4.33
N THR A 427 10.45 -29.56 5.33
CA THR A 427 9.28 -29.87 6.19
C THR A 427 8.09 -28.96 5.90
N ASN A 428 8.35 -27.76 5.38
CA ASN A 428 7.37 -26.75 5.00
C ASN A 428 7.41 -26.51 3.48
N THR A 429 6.94 -27.47 2.70
CA THR A 429 7.12 -27.49 1.24
C THR A 429 6.62 -26.24 0.53
N TRP A 430 7.33 -25.81 -0.52
CA TRP A 430 6.93 -24.72 -1.39
C TRP A 430 5.44 -24.82 -1.84
N PRO A 431 4.68 -23.71 -1.84
CA PRO A 431 5.11 -22.33 -1.60
C PRO A 431 5.08 -21.92 -0.12
N LYS A 432 4.88 -22.85 0.82
CA LYS A 432 4.67 -22.49 2.25
C LYS A 432 5.93 -22.02 2.97
N CYS A 433 7.11 -22.51 2.59
CA CYS A 433 8.39 -21.97 3.07
C CYS A 433 8.66 -20.54 2.58
N GLY A 434 7.98 -20.09 1.52
CA GLY A 434 8.22 -18.80 0.89
C GLY A 434 9.44 -18.78 -0.02
N GLU A 435 9.40 -17.89 -1.01
CA GLU A 435 10.45 -17.60 -1.98
C GLU A 435 10.52 -16.09 -2.19
N ILE A 436 11.73 -15.53 -2.18
CA ILE A 436 11.97 -14.12 -2.49
C ILE A 436 12.93 -14.03 -3.67
N ASP A 437 12.41 -13.60 -4.81
CA ASP A 437 13.19 -13.42 -6.02
C ASP A 437 13.69 -11.99 -6.09
N PHE A 438 14.88 -11.76 -5.53
CA PHE A 438 15.50 -10.43 -5.49
C PHE A 438 15.73 -9.84 -6.88
N MET A 439 16.00 -10.72 -7.86
CA MET A 439 16.14 -10.38 -9.28
C MET A 439 15.89 -11.63 -10.12
N GLU A 440 14.94 -11.53 -11.05
CA GLU A 440 14.86 -12.43 -12.20
C GLU A 440 14.86 -11.65 -13.51
N HIS A 441 15.48 -12.25 -14.52
CA HIS A 441 15.49 -11.74 -15.88
C HIS A 441 15.33 -12.91 -16.85
N LYS A 442 14.74 -12.64 -18.02
CA LYS A 442 14.60 -13.64 -19.09
C LYS A 442 15.20 -13.08 -20.38
N GLY A 443 16.06 -13.85 -21.03
CA GLY A 443 16.76 -13.42 -22.24
C GLY A 443 15.84 -13.09 -23.42
N ASN A 444 14.61 -13.63 -23.42
CA ASN A 444 13.57 -13.31 -24.40
C ASN A 444 12.84 -11.97 -24.16
N ASP A 445 13.09 -11.32 -23.02
CA ASP A 445 12.58 -9.99 -22.69
C ASP A 445 13.75 -9.19 -22.08
N PRO A 446 14.74 -8.82 -22.93
CA PRO A 446 15.97 -8.19 -22.47
C PRO A 446 15.64 -6.94 -21.65
N ASN A 447 16.51 -6.63 -20.68
CA ASN A 447 16.41 -5.41 -19.86
C ASN A 447 15.22 -5.33 -18.88
N VAL A 448 14.30 -6.29 -18.89
CA VAL A 448 13.17 -6.34 -17.95
C VAL A 448 13.53 -7.16 -16.72
N ILE A 449 13.57 -6.50 -15.58
CA ILE A 449 13.89 -7.09 -14.29
C ILE A 449 12.62 -7.30 -13.48
N HIS A 450 12.47 -8.48 -12.90
CA HIS A 450 11.36 -8.84 -12.02
C HIS A 450 11.86 -8.94 -10.57
N GLY A 451 11.03 -8.48 -9.66
CA GLY A 451 11.14 -8.74 -8.23
C GLY A 451 9.86 -9.45 -7.82
N THR A 452 9.99 -10.67 -7.33
CA THR A 452 8.87 -11.60 -7.19
C THR A 452 8.85 -12.24 -5.81
N LEU A 453 7.66 -12.57 -5.33
CA LEU A 453 7.41 -13.27 -4.09
C LEU A 453 6.46 -14.44 -4.36
N HIS A 454 6.87 -15.64 -3.94
CA HIS A 454 5.98 -16.81 -3.90
C HIS A 454 5.66 -17.21 -2.47
N TYR A 455 4.37 -17.33 -2.16
CA TYR A 455 3.85 -17.72 -0.85
C TYR A 455 2.41 -18.26 -0.99
N PRO A 456 1.80 -18.86 0.04
CA PRO A 456 0.45 -19.40 -0.08
C PRO A 456 -0.56 -18.36 -0.60
N GLY A 457 -1.29 -18.72 -1.66
CA GLY A 457 -2.23 -17.85 -2.36
C GLY A 457 -1.62 -17.00 -3.49
N ASN A 458 -0.30 -16.81 -3.52
CA ASN A 458 0.40 -16.06 -4.57
C ASN A 458 1.67 -16.83 -4.98
N PHE A 459 1.56 -17.80 -5.87
CA PHE A 459 2.68 -18.67 -6.26
C PHE A 459 2.55 -19.20 -7.70
N GLY A 460 3.62 -19.82 -8.22
CA GLY A 460 3.67 -20.35 -9.58
C GLY A 460 3.34 -19.28 -10.63
N ALA A 461 2.30 -19.52 -11.44
CA ALA A 461 1.85 -18.59 -12.48
C ALA A 461 1.07 -17.37 -11.96
N ASN A 462 0.75 -17.31 -10.66
CA ASN A 462 0.08 -16.18 -10.02
C ASN A 462 0.90 -15.66 -8.82
N PRO A 463 2.14 -15.18 -9.01
CA PRO A 463 2.95 -14.67 -7.93
C PRO A 463 2.59 -13.22 -7.58
N ASN A 464 3.10 -12.73 -6.45
CA ASN A 464 3.14 -11.29 -6.20
C ASN A 464 4.41 -10.75 -6.84
N THR A 465 4.28 -10.00 -7.93
CA THR A 465 5.42 -9.57 -8.74
C THR A 465 5.23 -8.15 -9.22
N ALA A 466 6.33 -7.42 -9.37
CA ALA A 466 6.40 -6.24 -10.22
C ALA A 466 7.69 -6.25 -11.02
N LYS A 467 7.75 -5.38 -12.03
CA LYS A 467 8.87 -5.31 -12.96
C LYS A 467 9.30 -3.88 -13.25
N THR A 468 10.55 -3.74 -13.63
CA THR A 468 11.13 -2.49 -14.13
C THR A 468 11.98 -2.77 -15.36
N THR A 469 12.19 -1.74 -16.18
CA THR A 469 13.07 -1.81 -17.34
C THR A 469 14.29 -0.94 -17.09
N ILE A 470 15.48 -1.52 -17.27
CA ILE A 470 16.76 -0.82 -17.11
C ILE A 470 17.52 -0.80 -18.44
N ALA A 471 18.39 0.18 -18.66
CA ALA A 471 19.31 0.08 -19.80
C ALA A 471 20.42 -0.93 -19.48
N ASN A 472 21.02 -1.52 -20.51
CA ASN A 472 22.35 -2.15 -20.41
C ASN A 472 22.50 -3.33 -19.42
N ALA A 473 21.41 -4.05 -19.08
CA ALA A 473 21.44 -5.10 -18.07
C ALA A 473 22.51 -6.19 -18.31
N ALA A 474 22.85 -6.43 -19.57
CA ALA A 474 23.85 -7.43 -19.97
C ALA A 474 25.24 -6.86 -20.31
N THR A 475 25.37 -5.53 -20.36
CA THR A 475 26.63 -4.85 -20.74
C THR A 475 27.25 -4.07 -19.58
N GLU A 476 26.45 -3.70 -18.57
CA GLU A 476 26.89 -2.95 -17.39
C GLU A 476 26.49 -3.70 -16.10
N PHE A 477 27.25 -3.45 -15.04
CA PHE A 477 26.90 -3.94 -13.71
C PHE A 477 25.84 -3.04 -13.07
N HIS A 478 24.79 -3.66 -12.56
CA HIS A 478 23.77 -3.02 -11.75
C HIS A 478 23.74 -3.61 -10.34
N ILE A 479 23.25 -2.84 -9.37
CA ILE A 479 23.03 -3.33 -8.01
C ILE A 479 21.59 -3.78 -7.88
N TYR A 480 21.38 -5.09 -7.78
CA TYR A 480 20.07 -5.65 -7.44
C TYR A 480 19.95 -5.66 -5.92
N LYS A 481 19.09 -4.78 -5.41
CA LYS A 481 18.99 -4.48 -3.98
C LYS A 481 17.61 -4.80 -3.46
N THR A 482 17.55 -5.54 -2.37
CA THR A 482 16.30 -5.78 -1.63
C THR A 482 16.47 -5.39 -0.18
N ILE A 483 15.53 -4.61 0.35
CA ILE A 483 15.41 -4.40 1.78
C ILE A 483 14.22 -5.20 2.30
N TRP A 484 14.53 -6.22 3.09
CA TRP A 484 13.57 -7.10 3.71
C TRP A 484 13.53 -6.84 5.21
N SER A 485 12.36 -6.48 5.72
CA SER A 485 12.12 -6.12 7.12
C SER A 485 10.85 -6.81 7.64
N PRO A 486 10.57 -6.78 8.94
CA PRO A 486 9.32 -7.31 9.49
C PRO A 486 8.05 -6.67 8.94
N ILE A 487 8.15 -5.46 8.37
CA ILE A 487 6.99 -4.67 7.91
C ILE A 487 6.90 -4.53 6.38
N SER A 488 7.99 -4.75 5.67
CA SER A 488 8.02 -4.63 4.20
C SER A 488 9.15 -5.38 3.54
N ILE A 489 8.95 -5.75 2.28
CA ILE A 489 9.99 -6.19 1.34
C ILE A 489 9.98 -5.20 0.17
N GLN A 490 11.13 -4.60 -0.09
CA GLN A 490 11.26 -3.53 -1.08
C GLN A 490 12.39 -3.87 -2.07
N PHE A 491 12.07 -3.89 -3.36
CA PHE A 491 12.99 -4.28 -4.43
C PHE A 491 13.42 -3.08 -5.25
N TYR A 492 14.72 -3.03 -5.52
CA TYR A 492 15.40 -1.94 -6.20
C TYR A 492 16.30 -2.50 -7.29
N VAL A 493 16.42 -1.75 -8.38
CA VAL A 493 17.61 -1.83 -9.24
C VAL A 493 18.35 -0.52 -9.11
N ASP A 494 19.63 -0.62 -8.79
CA ASP A 494 20.48 0.47 -8.34
C ASP A 494 19.82 1.19 -7.15
N ASP A 495 19.35 2.41 -7.38
CA ASP A 495 18.68 3.26 -6.39
C ASP A 495 17.19 3.44 -6.64
N LYS A 496 16.64 2.74 -7.65
CA LYS A 496 15.24 2.88 -8.06
C LYS A 496 14.38 1.76 -7.49
N LEU A 497 13.55 2.11 -6.52
CA LEU A 497 12.47 1.25 -6.02
C LEU A 497 11.49 0.94 -7.15
N PHE A 498 11.14 -0.31 -7.34
CA PHE A 498 10.13 -0.70 -8.34
C PHE A 498 9.07 -1.69 -7.82
N HIS A 499 9.31 -2.30 -6.66
CA HIS A 499 8.32 -3.16 -6.02
C HIS A 499 8.35 -2.99 -4.50
N THR A 500 7.17 -2.93 -3.89
CA THR A 500 7.01 -2.94 -2.43
C THR A 500 5.90 -3.90 -2.06
N PHE A 501 6.19 -4.75 -1.09
CA PHE A 501 5.26 -5.68 -0.48
C PHE A 501 5.17 -5.40 1.02
N ALA A 502 3.95 -5.32 1.55
CA ALA A 502 3.72 -5.16 2.99
C ALA A 502 3.91 -6.52 3.68
N ASN A 503 4.97 -6.64 4.48
CA ASN A 503 5.26 -7.86 5.22
C ASN A 503 4.45 -7.89 6.53
N SER A 504 4.11 -9.08 6.99
CA SER A 504 3.37 -9.30 8.23
C SER A 504 3.61 -10.71 8.74
N SER A 505 3.17 -11.01 9.97
CA SER A 505 3.27 -12.36 10.53
C SER A 505 2.40 -13.41 9.82
N SER A 506 1.51 -13.01 8.90
CA SER A 506 0.63 -13.95 8.17
C SER A 506 1.27 -14.53 6.91
N VAL A 507 2.48 -14.10 6.54
CA VAL A 507 3.22 -14.55 5.36
C VAL A 507 4.57 -15.17 5.77
N PRO A 508 5.18 -16.04 4.95
CA PRO A 508 6.34 -16.84 5.38
C PRO A 508 7.66 -16.06 5.46
N PHE A 509 7.67 -14.77 5.14
CA PHE A 509 8.88 -13.94 5.10
C PHE A 509 9.30 -13.41 6.48
N ASN A 510 9.23 -14.27 7.50
CA ASN A 510 9.59 -13.99 8.90
C ASN A 510 10.44 -15.10 9.53
N SER A 511 10.94 -16.01 8.71
CA SER A 511 11.82 -17.13 9.07
C SER A 511 13.16 -16.99 8.34
N ASP A 512 14.12 -17.84 8.67
CA ASP A 512 15.42 -17.84 8.00
C ASP A 512 15.33 -18.34 6.55
N PHE A 513 16.03 -17.65 5.65
CA PHE A 513 16.16 -17.99 4.24
C PHE A 513 17.63 -18.20 3.89
N PHE A 514 17.90 -19.01 2.87
CA PHE A 514 19.22 -19.10 2.24
C PHE A 514 19.17 -18.57 0.79
N MET A 515 20.29 -18.02 0.32
CA MET A 515 20.39 -17.44 -1.01
C MET A 515 20.71 -18.50 -2.07
N ILE A 516 20.22 -18.29 -3.29
CA ILE A 516 20.46 -19.10 -4.48
C ILE A 516 20.85 -18.18 -5.65
N LEU A 517 21.88 -18.59 -6.41
CA LEU A 517 22.34 -17.91 -7.62
C LEU A 517 22.41 -18.91 -8.76
N ASN A 518 21.74 -18.65 -9.88
CA ASN A 518 21.77 -19.55 -11.04
C ASN A 518 21.51 -18.84 -12.38
N VAL A 519 21.79 -19.58 -13.45
CA VAL A 519 21.28 -19.26 -14.80
C VAL A 519 20.59 -20.51 -15.36
N ALA A 520 19.27 -20.51 -15.37
CA ALA A 520 18.47 -21.56 -16.01
C ALA A 520 18.44 -21.39 -17.54
N MET A 521 18.08 -22.47 -18.25
CA MET A 521 17.90 -22.49 -19.70
C MET A 521 16.49 -22.99 -20.05
N GLY A 522 15.74 -22.16 -20.75
CA GLY A 522 14.37 -22.44 -21.19
C GLY A 522 13.39 -22.46 -20.03
N GLY A 523 12.59 -23.53 -19.96
CA GLY A 523 11.52 -23.65 -18.96
C GLY A 523 10.34 -22.70 -19.20
N SER A 524 9.40 -22.72 -18.26
CA SER A 524 8.15 -21.96 -18.31
C SER A 524 8.37 -20.44 -18.40
N PHE A 525 9.42 -19.91 -17.75
CA PHE A 525 9.71 -18.47 -17.71
C PHE A 525 10.76 -18.04 -18.73
N GLY A 526 11.90 -18.74 -18.81
CA GLY A 526 12.96 -18.44 -19.77
C GLY A 526 12.51 -18.60 -21.22
N GLY A 527 11.62 -19.56 -21.50
CA GLY A 527 10.93 -19.72 -22.78
C GLY A 527 11.77 -20.38 -23.87
N ALA A 528 11.51 -20.03 -25.13
CA ALA A 528 12.23 -20.62 -26.27
C ALA A 528 13.73 -20.30 -26.21
N ILE A 529 14.57 -21.33 -26.30
CA ILE A 529 16.03 -21.18 -26.36
C ILE A 529 16.44 -20.87 -27.80
N ASP A 530 17.25 -19.83 -27.97
CA ASP A 530 17.84 -19.49 -29.27
C ASP A 530 18.66 -20.68 -29.82
N PRO A 531 18.33 -21.23 -31.00
CA PRO A 531 19.07 -22.34 -31.59
C PRO A 531 20.57 -22.06 -31.78
N ALA A 532 20.93 -20.78 -31.95
CA ALA A 532 22.31 -20.31 -32.11
C ALA A 532 23.03 -20.05 -30.77
N PHE A 533 22.35 -20.21 -29.63
CA PHE A 533 22.97 -20.04 -28.31
C PHE A 533 24.18 -20.95 -28.16
N THR A 534 25.32 -20.37 -27.74
CA THR A 534 26.55 -21.12 -27.45
C THR A 534 26.86 -21.09 -25.97
N GLN A 535 27.08 -19.90 -25.41
CA GLN A 535 27.24 -19.68 -23.98
C GLN A 535 26.99 -18.21 -23.62
N SER A 536 26.56 -17.97 -22.39
CA SER A 536 26.52 -16.63 -21.80
C SER A 536 26.62 -16.72 -20.28
N SER A 537 27.21 -15.71 -19.66
CA SER A 537 27.45 -15.69 -18.22
C SER A 537 26.64 -14.62 -17.51
N MET A 538 26.12 -14.94 -16.32
CA MET A 538 25.87 -13.96 -15.28
C MET A 538 27.20 -13.69 -14.56
N GLU A 539 27.61 -12.44 -14.49
CA GLU A 539 28.84 -12.02 -13.80
C GLU A 539 28.47 -11.23 -12.55
N ILE A 540 28.98 -11.64 -11.39
CA ILE A 540 28.67 -11.05 -10.10
C ILE A 540 29.96 -10.51 -9.50
N ASP A 541 29.98 -9.23 -9.20
CA ASP A 541 31.07 -8.50 -8.56
C ASP A 541 31.11 -8.76 -7.05
N TYR A 542 29.96 -8.66 -6.40
CA TYR A 542 29.84 -9.03 -4.98
C TYR A 542 28.42 -9.47 -4.63
N VAL A 543 28.34 -10.21 -3.53
CA VAL A 543 27.13 -10.41 -2.74
C VAL A 543 27.38 -9.83 -1.36
N ARG A 544 26.50 -8.96 -0.86
CA ARG A 544 26.57 -8.39 0.49
C ARG A 544 25.21 -8.44 1.15
N ILE A 545 25.19 -8.87 2.41
CA ILE A 545 24.00 -8.91 3.25
C ILE A 545 24.31 -8.17 4.54
N TYR A 546 23.49 -7.16 4.81
CA TYR A 546 23.57 -6.33 6.00
C TYR A 546 22.37 -6.58 6.90
N GLN A 547 22.57 -6.46 8.21
CA GLN A 547 21.50 -6.49 9.22
C GLN A 547 21.70 -5.40 10.29
#